data_AF-A0A1Q5SZ72-F1
#
_entry.id   AF-A0A1Q5SZ72-F1
#
_cell.length_a   1.000
_cell.length_b   1.000
_cell.length_c   1.000
_cell.angle_alpha   90.00
_cell.angle_beta   90.00
_cell.angle_gamma   90.00
#
_symmetry.space_group_name_H-M   'P 1'
#
loop_
_entity.id
_entity.type
_entity.pdbx_description
1 polymer ?
#
loop_
_entity_poly.entity_id
_entity_poly.type
_entity_poly.pdbx_seq_one_letter_code
_entity_poly.pdbx_strand_id
1 'polypeptide(L)'
;MDLRGDTHMQRVLQDESQRLAEDSFFERPTKLETVQAMILLAAYSEKTWFSTALILRTALDSGLEKSLDTLLSQETLPRSSLSASMAERQLVWEVRTWLISFTLELDVASGTGRKSRIGEVDVMKLRRFLDYPLSLPCDMRTGIRAL
;
A
#
# COMPACT_ATOMS: atom_id res chain seq x y z
N MET A 1 -1.11 31.83 17.55
CA MET A 1 -1.27 30.49 16.94
C MET A 1 0.11 30.00 16.59
N ASP A 2 0.54 28.96 17.29
CA ASP A 2 1.94 28.59 17.48
C ASP A 2 2.37 27.52 16.47
N LEU A 3 2.43 27.88 15.19
CA LEU A 3 2.79 26.95 14.09
C LEU A 3 4.18 26.31 14.25
N ARG A 4 5.03 26.88 15.10
CA ARG A 4 6.42 26.44 15.30
C ARG A 4 6.51 25.19 16.17
N GLY A 5 5.59 25.03 17.13
CA GLY A 5 5.48 23.83 17.97
C GLY A 5 5.03 22.60 17.19
N ASP A 6 4.11 22.79 16.24
CA ASP A 6 3.55 21.71 15.42
C ASP A 6 4.61 21.05 14.53
N THR A 7 5.47 21.84 13.89
CA THR A 7 6.59 21.29 13.07
C THR A 7 7.62 20.51 13.88
N HIS A 8 7.88 20.90 15.13
CA HIS A 8 8.84 20.18 15.98
C HIS A 8 8.25 18.84 16.44
N MET A 9 6.99 18.85 16.88
CA MET A 9 6.29 17.64 17.30
C MET A 9 6.12 16.66 16.14
N GLN A 10 5.78 17.14 14.94
CA GLN A 10 5.72 16.31 13.73
C GLN A 10 7.07 15.63 13.42
N ARG A 11 8.19 16.35 13.53
CA ARG A 11 9.52 15.76 13.32
C ARG A 11 9.86 14.70 14.36
N VAL A 12 9.59 14.96 15.63
CA VAL A 12 9.85 13.99 16.70
C VAL A 12 9.03 12.71 16.51
N LEU A 13 7.75 12.85 16.12
CA LEU A 13 6.89 11.69 15.81
C LEU A 13 7.37 10.93 14.57
N GLN A 14 7.85 11.65 13.53
CA GLN A 14 8.45 11.03 12.36
C GLN A 14 9.71 10.23 12.72
N ASP A 15 10.65 10.81 13.47
CA ASP A 15 11.88 10.11 13.90
C ASP A 15 11.55 8.87 14.73
N GLU A 16 10.60 8.96 15.66
CA GLU A 16 10.22 7.81 16.50
C GLU A 16 9.51 6.72 15.70
N SER A 17 8.60 7.09 14.80
CA SER A 17 7.93 6.14 13.91
C SER A 17 8.89 5.48 12.91
N GLN A 18 9.90 6.22 12.43
CA GLN A 18 10.96 5.67 11.60
C GLN A 18 11.81 4.66 12.39
N ARG A 19 12.22 4.99 13.62
CA ARG A 19 12.97 4.08 14.49
C ARG A 19 12.20 2.78 14.77
N LEU A 20 10.91 2.87 15.09
CA LEU A 20 10.06 1.71 15.29
C LEU A 20 9.88 0.87 14.01
N ALA A 21 9.79 1.52 12.85
CA ALA A 21 9.73 0.84 11.56
C ALA A 21 11.04 0.11 11.24
N GLU A 22 12.20 0.70 11.55
CA GLU A 22 13.53 0.09 11.39
C GLU A 22 13.71 -1.13 12.31
N ASP A 23 13.29 -1.05 13.58
CA ASP A 23 13.31 -2.18 14.51
C ASP A 23 12.38 -3.33 14.07
N SER A 24 11.21 -2.99 13.53
CA SER A 24 10.26 -3.94 12.93
C SER A 24 10.75 -4.56 11.62
N PHE A 25 11.68 -3.91 10.91
CA PHE A 25 12.07 -4.28 9.54
C PHE A 25 12.75 -5.65 9.45
N PHE A 26 13.29 -6.15 10.56
CA PHE A 26 13.99 -7.43 10.64
C PHE A 26 13.16 -8.59 11.18
N GLU A 27 11.93 -8.35 11.65
CA GLU A 27 11.01 -9.45 11.96
C GLU A 27 10.55 -10.12 10.66
N ARG A 28 10.77 -11.44 10.54
CA ARG A 28 10.28 -12.24 9.41
C ARG A 28 9.14 -13.16 9.86
N PRO A 29 8.01 -13.20 9.13
CA PRO A 29 7.68 -12.40 7.96
C PRO A 29 7.37 -10.93 8.32
N THR A 30 7.74 -10.00 7.44
CA THR A 30 7.43 -8.58 7.62
C THR A 30 5.92 -8.38 7.63
N LYS A 31 5.41 -7.77 8.70
CA LYS A 31 3.98 -7.54 8.92
C LYS A 31 3.40 -6.57 7.88
N LEU A 32 2.11 -6.71 7.55
CA LEU A 32 1.42 -5.82 6.60
C LEU A 32 1.52 -4.35 7.07
N GLU A 33 1.39 -4.16 8.37
CA GLU A 33 1.41 -2.88 9.07
C GLU A 33 2.75 -2.14 8.84
N THR A 34 3.86 -2.86 8.66
CA THR A 34 5.16 -2.25 8.35
C THR A 34 5.11 -1.55 7.00
N VAL A 35 4.57 -2.19 5.96
CA VAL A 35 4.43 -1.57 4.62
C VAL A 35 3.47 -0.39 4.67
N GLN A 36 2.36 -0.52 5.40
CA GLN A 36 1.39 0.56 5.58
C GLN A 36 1.99 1.77 6.30
N ALA A 37 2.77 1.53 7.36
CA ALA A 37 3.48 2.59 8.07
C ALA A 37 4.49 3.29 7.15
N MET A 38 5.25 2.55 6.36
CA MET A 38 6.20 3.14 5.41
C MET A 38 5.51 4.00 4.35
N ILE A 39 4.37 3.55 3.79
CA ILE A 39 3.54 4.34 2.87
C ILE A 39 3.13 5.67 3.53
N LEU A 40 2.62 5.60 4.76
CA LEU A 40 2.20 6.78 5.50
C LEU A 40 3.36 7.75 5.72
N LEU A 41 4.53 7.26 6.13
CA LEU A 41 5.71 8.09 6.36
C LEU A 41 6.24 8.73 5.06
N ALA A 42 6.24 7.99 3.95
CA ALA A 42 6.66 8.52 2.66
C ALA A 42 5.78 9.68 2.18
N ALA A 43 4.48 9.67 2.49
CA ALA A 43 3.55 10.75 2.13
C ALA A 43 3.89 12.11 2.79
N TYR A 44 4.67 12.11 3.88
CA TYR A 44 5.13 13.31 4.58
C TYR A 44 6.64 13.58 4.43
N SER A 45 7.34 12.83 3.57
CA SER A 45 8.77 12.97 3.35
C SER A 45 9.09 13.88 2.16
N GLU A 46 10.10 14.75 2.30
CA GLU A 46 10.63 15.57 1.19
C GLU A 46 11.36 14.74 0.12
N LYS A 47 11.75 13.50 0.44
CA LYS A 47 12.49 12.59 -0.45
C LYS A 47 11.71 11.33 -0.77
N THR A 48 10.43 11.49 -1.12
CA THR A 48 9.46 10.41 -1.36
C THR A 48 9.98 9.30 -2.28
N TRP A 49 10.74 9.64 -3.34
CA TRP A 49 11.20 8.67 -4.34
C TRP A 49 12.12 7.56 -3.77
N PHE A 50 12.93 7.85 -2.75
CA PHE A 50 13.79 6.84 -2.12
C PHE A 50 12.96 5.91 -1.24
N SER A 51 12.05 6.48 -0.45
CA SER A 51 11.11 5.74 0.40
C SER A 51 10.21 4.83 -0.43
N THR A 52 9.75 5.27 -1.62
CA THR A 52 8.96 4.45 -2.55
C THR A 52 9.69 3.18 -2.96
N ALA A 53 10.98 3.25 -3.28
CA ALA A 53 11.75 2.07 -3.68
C ALA A 53 11.84 1.05 -2.54
N LEU A 54 11.97 1.51 -1.30
CA LEU A 54 12.00 0.66 -0.11
C LEU A 54 10.62 0.05 0.17
N ILE A 55 9.55 0.85 0.11
CA ILE A 55 8.16 0.38 0.27
C ILE A 55 7.87 -0.77 -0.70
N LEU A 56 8.16 -0.56 -1.99
CA LEU A 56 7.93 -1.57 -3.01
C LEU A 56 8.70 -2.86 -2.70
N ARG A 57 9.97 -2.71 -2.29
CA ARG A 57 10.80 -3.87 -1.96
C ARG A 57 10.22 -4.66 -0.79
N THR A 58 9.83 -3.99 0.28
CA THR A 58 9.22 -4.62 1.45
C THR A 58 7.88 -5.27 1.11
N ALA A 59 7.05 -4.63 0.28
CA ALA A 59 5.79 -5.20 -0.20
C ALA A 59 6.00 -6.51 -0.97
N LEU A 60 7.00 -6.56 -1.85
CA LEU A 60 7.38 -7.76 -2.60
C LEU A 60 7.97 -8.85 -1.69
N ASP A 61 8.82 -8.48 -0.74
CA ASP A 61 9.40 -9.44 0.22
C ASP A 61 8.30 -10.04 1.14
N SER A 62 7.19 -9.32 1.37
CA SER A 62 5.97 -9.81 2.04
C SER A 62 5.01 -10.59 1.14
N GLY A 63 5.26 -10.69 -0.17
CA GLY A 63 4.40 -11.43 -1.11
C GLY A 63 3.09 -10.74 -1.48
N LEU A 64 2.98 -9.43 -1.25
CA LEU A 64 1.73 -8.69 -1.48
C LEU A 64 1.34 -8.63 -2.95
N GLU A 65 2.26 -8.87 -3.88
CA GLU A 65 1.98 -8.91 -5.32
C GLU A 65 0.98 -9.99 -5.73
N LYS A 66 0.85 -11.05 -4.91
CA LYS A 66 -0.10 -12.15 -5.14
C LYS A 66 -1.46 -11.93 -4.51
N SER A 67 -1.62 -10.88 -3.70
CA SER A 67 -2.85 -10.64 -2.93
C SER A 67 -4.06 -10.45 -3.84
N LEU A 68 -3.91 -9.76 -4.98
CA LEU A 68 -5.02 -9.52 -5.92
C LEU A 68 -5.50 -10.82 -6.57
N ASP A 69 -4.56 -11.66 -6.99
CA ASP A 69 -4.90 -12.98 -7.56
C ASP A 69 -5.50 -13.90 -6.51
N THR A 70 -4.98 -13.86 -5.29
CA THR A 70 -5.53 -14.61 -4.15
C THR A 70 -6.96 -14.17 -3.85
N LEU A 71 -7.24 -12.86 -3.82
CA LEU A 71 -8.59 -12.32 -3.60
C LEU A 71 -9.56 -12.75 -4.71
N LEU A 72 -9.14 -12.66 -5.96
CA LEU A 72 -10.00 -12.94 -7.12
C LEU A 72 -10.18 -14.43 -7.43
N SER A 73 -9.43 -15.30 -6.77
CA SER A 73 -9.55 -16.77 -6.85
C SER A 73 -10.47 -17.37 -5.79
N GLN A 74 -10.97 -16.57 -4.84
CA GLN A 74 -11.93 -17.05 -3.84
C GLN A 74 -13.23 -17.52 -4.50
N GLU A 75 -13.64 -18.76 -4.23
CA GLU A 75 -14.87 -19.36 -4.78
C GLU A 75 -16.13 -18.76 -4.15
N THR A 76 -16.05 -18.38 -2.88
CA THR A 76 -17.14 -17.79 -2.12
C THR A 76 -16.79 -16.38 -1.72
N LEU A 77 -17.62 -15.42 -2.16
CA LEU A 77 -17.49 -14.02 -1.80
C LEU A 77 -18.31 -13.71 -0.54
N PRO A 78 -17.84 -12.79 0.32
CA PRO A 78 -18.65 -12.28 1.41
C PRO A 78 -19.89 -11.57 0.86
N ARG A 79 -21.06 -11.81 1.45
CA ARG A 79 -22.32 -11.19 0.98
C ARG A 79 -22.33 -9.67 1.13
N SER A 80 -21.59 -9.15 2.10
CA SER A 80 -21.50 -7.75 2.44
C SER A 80 -20.25 -7.49 3.29
N SER A 81 -19.89 -6.22 3.45
CA SER A 81 -18.85 -5.81 4.40
C SER A 81 -19.16 -6.28 5.83
N LEU A 82 -20.42 -6.26 6.28
CA LEU A 82 -20.80 -6.67 7.63
C LEU A 82 -20.60 -8.17 7.89
N SER A 83 -20.84 -9.00 6.87
CA SER A 83 -20.69 -10.45 6.97
C SER A 83 -19.26 -10.95 6.76
N ALA A 84 -18.33 -10.05 6.40
CA ALA A 84 -16.97 -10.44 6.07
C ALA A 84 -16.16 -10.81 7.30
N SER A 85 -15.54 -11.98 7.26
CA SER A 85 -14.57 -12.48 8.21
C SER A 85 -13.33 -11.58 8.27
N MET A 86 -12.56 -11.70 9.35
CA MET A 86 -11.30 -10.97 9.46
C MET A 86 -10.28 -11.38 8.40
N ALA A 87 -10.27 -12.66 7.97
CA ALA A 87 -9.38 -13.11 6.90
C ALA A 87 -9.71 -12.46 5.54
N GLU A 88 -10.99 -12.34 5.19
CA GLU A 88 -11.41 -11.64 3.96
C GLU A 88 -11.06 -10.15 4.02
N ARG A 89 -11.21 -9.53 5.19
CA ARG A 89 -10.82 -8.12 5.40
C ARG A 89 -9.32 -7.94 5.26
N GLN A 90 -8.53 -8.82 5.87
CA GLN A 90 -7.08 -8.81 5.78
C GLN A 90 -6.60 -8.90 4.34
N LEU A 91 -7.18 -9.81 3.55
CA LEU A 91 -6.81 -9.98 2.14
C LEU A 91 -7.11 -8.72 1.31
N VAL A 92 -8.22 -8.03 1.58
CA VAL A 92 -8.52 -6.73 0.94
C VAL A 92 -7.52 -5.65 1.37
N TRP A 93 -7.06 -5.65 2.63
CA TRP A 93 -6.03 -4.71 3.09
C TRP A 93 -4.68 -4.98 2.43
N GLU A 94 -4.31 -6.24 2.21
CA GLU A 94 -3.13 -6.64 1.45
C GLU A 94 -3.21 -6.15 0.01
N VAL A 95 -4.36 -6.37 -0.67
CA VAL A 95 -4.60 -5.87 -2.04
C VAL A 95 -4.46 -4.36 -2.12
N ARG A 96 -5.07 -3.61 -1.19
CA ARG A 96 -4.95 -2.15 -1.19
C ARG A 96 -3.53 -1.70 -0.96
N THR A 97 -2.84 -2.32 -0.02
CA THR A 97 -1.45 -1.98 0.31
C THR A 97 -0.53 -2.25 -0.88
N TRP A 98 -0.74 -3.36 -1.59
CA TRP A 98 -0.07 -3.67 -2.85
C TRP A 98 -0.35 -2.61 -3.92
N LEU A 99 -1.62 -2.31 -4.21
CA LEU A 99 -2.00 -1.37 -5.27
C LEU A 99 -1.51 0.06 -5.00
N ILE A 100 -1.48 0.49 -3.74
CA ILE A 100 -0.89 1.78 -3.35
C ILE A 100 0.63 1.75 -3.58
N SER A 101 1.32 0.70 -3.15
CA SER A 101 2.77 0.54 -3.38
C SER A 101 3.12 0.54 -4.87
N PHE A 102 2.32 -0.16 -5.67
CA PHE A 102 2.40 -0.20 -7.13
C PHE A 102 2.22 1.20 -7.75
N THR A 103 1.18 1.93 -7.34
CA THR A 103 0.91 3.27 -7.86
C THR A 103 2.01 4.27 -7.52
N LEU A 104 2.56 4.20 -6.29
CA LEU A 104 3.69 5.04 -5.89
C LEU A 104 4.92 4.79 -6.77
N GLU A 105 5.20 3.53 -7.10
CA GLU A 105 6.27 3.16 -8.01
C GLU A 105 6.08 3.75 -9.40
N LEU A 106 4.87 3.64 -9.96
CA LEU A 106 4.53 4.20 -11.26
C LEU A 106 4.67 5.72 -11.31
N ASP A 107 4.23 6.41 -10.25
CA ASP A 107 4.34 7.87 -10.12
C ASP A 107 5.83 8.28 -10.14
N VAL A 108 6.71 7.55 -9.44
CA VAL A 108 8.16 7.81 -9.43
C VAL A 108 8.81 7.47 -10.78
N ALA A 109 8.45 6.34 -11.39
CA ALA A 109 8.98 5.95 -12.70
C ALA A 109 8.63 7.00 -13.77
N SER A 110 7.37 7.40 -13.82
CA SER A 110 6.84 8.42 -14.73
C SER A 110 7.50 9.78 -14.50
N GLY A 111 7.59 10.23 -13.25
CA GLY A 111 8.21 11.51 -12.89
C GLY A 111 9.71 11.58 -13.14
N THR A 112 10.39 10.43 -13.25
CA THR A 112 11.84 10.35 -13.49
C THR A 112 12.21 9.91 -14.91
N GLY A 113 11.22 9.68 -15.79
CA GLY A 113 11.45 9.20 -17.16
C GLY A 113 12.00 7.78 -17.24
N ARG A 114 11.81 6.97 -16.19
CA ARG A 114 12.27 5.58 -16.11
C ARG A 114 11.12 4.63 -16.42
N LYS A 115 11.46 3.42 -16.90
CA LYS A 115 10.48 2.33 -16.96
C LYS A 115 10.17 1.84 -15.56
N SER A 116 8.92 1.42 -15.35
CA SER A 116 8.51 0.75 -14.12
C SER A 116 9.33 -0.53 -13.87
N ARG A 117 9.60 -0.81 -12.60
CA ARG A 117 10.29 -2.01 -12.13
C ARG A 117 9.37 -3.23 -12.08
N ILE A 118 8.07 -3.02 -12.16
CA ILE A 118 7.03 -4.04 -12.02
C ILE A 118 6.20 -4.09 -13.30
N GLY A 119 5.65 -5.26 -13.60
CA GLY A 119 4.74 -5.42 -14.73
C GLY A 119 3.42 -4.70 -14.48
N GLU A 120 2.73 -4.33 -15.55
CA GLU A 120 1.39 -3.75 -15.46
C GLU A 120 0.42 -4.68 -14.72
N VAL A 121 -0.47 -4.09 -13.92
CA VAL A 121 -1.57 -4.84 -13.29
C VAL A 121 -2.66 -5.04 -14.34
N ASP A 122 -3.20 -6.26 -14.42
CA ASP A 122 -4.29 -6.59 -15.33
C ASP A 122 -5.54 -5.75 -15.05
N VAL A 123 -5.91 -4.92 -16.03
CA VAL A 123 -7.10 -4.05 -16.04
C VAL A 123 -8.38 -4.80 -15.67
N MET A 124 -8.53 -6.03 -16.16
CA MET A 124 -9.72 -6.84 -15.91
C MET A 124 -9.78 -7.30 -14.45
N LYS A 125 -8.62 -7.59 -13.84
CA LYS A 125 -8.52 -7.89 -12.41
C LYS A 125 -8.87 -6.67 -11.56
N LEU A 126 -8.39 -5.48 -11.95
CA LEU A 126 -8.74 -4.24 -11.25
C LEU A 126 -10.25 -3.97 -11.29
N ARG A 127 -10.90 -4.13 -12.45
CA ARG A 127 -12.36 -3.98 -12.55
C ARG A 127 -13.10 -4.96 -11.64
N ARG A 128 -12.71 -6.24 -11.65
CA ARG A 128 -13.29 -7.24 -10.75
C ARG A 128 -13.08 -6.91 -9.28
N PHE A 129 -11.94 -6.32 -8.92
CA PHE A 129 -11.70 -5.85 -7.55
C PHE A 129 -12.60 -4.68 -7.17
N LEU A 130 -12.87 -3.75 -8.09
CA LEU A 130 -13.80 -2.64 -7.84
C LEU A 130 -15.25 -3.12 -7.64
N ASP A 131 -15.63 -4.23 -8.24
CA ASP A 131 -16.92 -4.89 -8.01
C ASP A 131 -16.93 -5.78 -6.75
N TYR A 132 -15.81 -5.93 -6.04
CA TYR A 132 -15.70 -6.79 -4.87
C TYR A 132 -16.54 -6.24 -3.69
N PRO A 133 -17.25 -7.07 -2.89
CA PRO A 133 -18.18 -6.59 -1.86
C PRO A 133 -17.58 -5.69 -0.76
N LEU A 134 -16.25 -5.72 -0.58
CA LEU A 134 -15.53 -4.89 0.38
C LEU A 134 -14.79 -3.72 -0.29
N SER A 135 -14.95 -3.52 -1.60
CA SER A 135 -14.38 -2.38 -2.31
C SER A 135 -14.95 -1.07 -1.76
N LEU A 136 -14.13 -0.02 -1.82
CA LEU A 136 -14.48 1.32 -1.38
C LEU A 136 -14.40 2.29 -2.55
N PRO A 137 -15.14 3.41 -2.55
CA PRO A 137 -15.05 4.42 -3.60
C PRO A 137 -13.64 4.95 -3.84
N CYS A 138 -12.79 4.98 -2.81
CA CYS A 138 -11.39 5.39 -2.94
C CYS A 138 -10.53 4.41 -3.74
N ASP A 139 -10.91 3.13 -3.80
CA ASP A 139 -10.18 2.11 -4.56
C ASP A 139 -10.21 2.39 -6.07
N MET A 140 -11.24 3.09 -6.56
CA MET A 140 -11.31 3.55 -7.96
C MET A 140 -10.14 4.48 -8.32
N ARG A 141 -9.66 5.31 -7.39
CA ARG A 141 -8.54 6.22 -7.68
C ARG A 141 -7.25 5.45 -7.95
N THR A 142 -7.03 4.39 -7.18
CA THR A 142 -5.89 3.48 -7.36
C THR A 142 -6.06 2.67 -8.64
N GLY A 143 -7.28 2.22 -8.94
CA GLY A 143 -7.61 1.53 -10.18
C GLY A 143 -7.33 2.37 -11.43
N ILE A 144 -7.83 3.61 -11.50
CA ILE A 144 -7.68 4.48 -12.68
C ILE A 144 -6.22 4.81 -12.99
N ARG A 145 -5.38 4.99 -11.96
CA ARG A 145 -3.95 5.29 -12.17
C ARG A 145 -3.13 4.10 -12.66
N ALA A 146 -3.67 2.89 -12.51
CA ALA A 146 -3.07 1.67 -13.01
C ALA A 146 -3.57 1.28 -14.42
N LEU A 147 -4.48 2.05 -15.02
CA LEU A 147 -4.97 1.93 -16.41
C LEU A 147 -4.28 2.92 -17.34
#